data_AF-A0A7I9WCF8-F1
#
_entry.id   AF-A0A7I9WCF8-F1
#
_cell.length_a   1.000
_cell.length_b   1.000
_cell.length_c   1.000
_cell.angle_alpha   90.00
_cell.angle_beta   90.00
_cell.angle_gamma   90.00
#
_symmetry.space_group_name_H-M   'P 1'
#
loop_
_entity.id
_entity.type
_entity.pdbx_description
1 polymer ?
#
loop_
_entity_poly.entity_id
_entity_poly.type
_entity_poly.pdbx_seq_one_letter_code
_entity_poly.pdbx_strand_id
1 'polypeptide(L)'
;MTIDPNRRPAPRGRPPVRDGALRCTRCHRIANQLRVNWPADQLCNSCFYTAMRTHGVCPICGHNGVLPGRANRTDPRPICLSCAGISGNYRCATCHTEGQLYRDGHCARCALRDDLTDLMVDGAADPVTMGTIVTILCGVDRPESILSWKRSPTVRALLTGLAGGDIPLTHDGLDAAGQNRQVSHLRSILEHNGLLRQRDEPLARFQSWLASKLDAICEPSVQAPVEQFATWHHLHRLRRKSKSGQTSHGPTHSARQEINETVKSLTWLHETHHRTAATCRQQDIDEWVATGPTTRTKVRTFGSRYVT
;
A
#
# COMPACT_ATOMS: atom_id res chain seq x y z
N MET A 1 -2.26 24.21 -25.72
CA MET A 1 -1.63 22.92 -25.37
C MET A 1 -2.71 21.87 -25.30
N THR A 2 -2.87 21.08 -26.36
CA THR A 2 -3.90 20.05 -26.47
C THR A 2 -3.41 18.80 -25.75
N ILE A 3 -4.06 18.45 -24.63
CA ILE A 3 -3.77 17.22 -23.88
C ILE A 3 -4.60 16.11 -24.54
N ASP A 4 -3.92 15.16 -25.18
CA ASP A 4 -4.53 13.98 -25.77
C ASP A 4 -5.08 13.05 -24.65
N PRO A 5 -6.41 12.83 -24.58
CA PRO A 5 -7.05 12.02 -23.55
C PRO A 5 -6.75 10.52 -23.66
N ASN A 6 -6.07 10.06 -24.72
CA ASN A 6 -5.72 8.65 -24.94
C ASN A 6 -4.26 8.30 -24.60
N ARG A 7 -3.50 9.19 -23.96
CA ARG A 7 -2.13 8.88 -23.55
C ARG A 7 -2.13 7.88 -22.40
N ARG A 8 -1.98 6.58 -22.73
CA ARG A 8 -1.70 5.52 -21.75
C ARG A 8 -0.54 5.99 -20.85
N PRO A 9 -0.68 5.92 -19.50
CA PRO A 9 0.44 6.26 -18.63
C PRO A 9 1.65 5.43 -19.05
N ALA A 10 2.79 6.09 -19.28
CA ALA A 10 4.04 5.40 -19.56
C ALA A 10 4.25 4.34 -18.45
N PRO A 11 4.64 3.11 -18.79
CA PRO A 11 4.90 2.10 -17.78
C PRO A 11 5.94 2.66 -16.81
N ARG A 12 5.53 2.88 -15.55
CA ARG A 12 6.42 3.35 -14.49
C ARG A 12 7.53 2.32 -14.34
N GLY A 13 8.70 2.64 -14.88
CA GLY A 13 9.87 1.78 -14.92
C GLY A 13 11.12 2.63 -15.05
N ARG A 14 12.28 2.02 -14.83
CA ARG A 14 13.58 2.65 -15.06
C ARG A 14 13.59 3.27 -16.47
N PRO A 15 14.03 4.53 -16.64
CA PRO A 15 14.16 5.13 -17.97
C PRO A 15 14.92 4.20 -18.92
N PRO A 16 14.48 4.07 -20.18
CA PRO A 16 15.19 3.24 -21.14
C PRO A 16 16.61 3.79 -21.32
N VAL A 17 17.59 2.90 -21.26
CA VAL A 17 18.96 3.24 -21.63
C VAL A 17 18.97 3.55 -23.13
N ARG A 18 19.54 4.69 -23.51
CA ARG A 18 19.62 5.14 -24.91
C ARG A 18 21.02 4.95 -25.53
N ASP A 19 22.06 4.92 -24.71
CA ASP A 19 23.47 5.00 -25.17
C ASP A 19 24.30 3.76 -24.78
N GLY A 20 23.66 2.62 -24.53
CA GLY A 20 24.36 1.36 -24.21
C GLY A 20 24.89 0.63 -25.43
N ALA A 21 26.00 -0.11 -25.27
CA ALA A 21 26.60 -0.91 -26.34
C ALA A 21 25.97 -2.30 -26.53
N LEU A 22 25.13 -2.75 -25.60
CA LEU A 22 24.54 -4.09 -25.60
C LEU A 22 23.06 -4.04 -25.95
N ARG A 23 22.59 -5.04 -26.72
CA ARG A 23 21.18 -5.19 -27.10
C ARG A 23 20.63 -6.51 -26.59
N CYS A 24 19.53 -6.47 -25.85
CA CYS A 24 18.84 -7.68 -25.40
C CYS A 24 18.25 -8.44 -26.59
N THR A 25 18.50 -9.75 -26.68
CA THR A 25 17.99 -10.59 -27.77
C THR A 25 16.47 -10.69 -27.81
N ARG A 26 15.80 -10.62 -26.64
CA ARG A 26 14.34 -10.80 -26.56
C ARG A 26 13.52 -9.53 -26.73
N CYS A 27 13.89 -8.45 -26.03
CA CYS A 27 13.12 -7.20 -26.08
C CYS A 27 13.73 -6.17 -27.03
N HIS A 28 14.90 -6.45 -27.61
CA HIS A 28 15.66 -5.57 -28.49
C HIS A 28 15.99 -4.19 -27.91
N ARG A 29 15.77 -3.97 -26.61
CA ARG A 29 16.16 -2.72 -25.94
C ARG A 29 17.66 -2.69 -25.70
N ILE A 30 18.20 -1.49 -25.79
CA ILE A 30 19.58 -1.18 -25.42
C ILE A 30 19.72 -1.30 -23.89
N ALA A 31 20.85 -1.84 -23.44
CA ALA A 31 21.18 -2.00 -22.03
C ALA A 31 22.66 -1.69 -21.79
N ASN A 32 22.98 -1.14 -20.62
CA ASN A 32 24.37 -0.97 -20.19
C ASN A 32 25.01 -2.30 -19.79
N GLN A 33 24.20 -3.25 -19.29
CA GLN A 33 24.64 -4.57 -18.87
C GLN A 33 23.57 -5.62 -19.21
N LEU A 34 24.04 -6.78 -19.66
CA LEU A 34 23.22 -7.98 -19.80
C LEU A 34 23.38 -8.84 -18.55
N ARG A 35 22.29 -9.48 -18.12
CA ARG A 35 22.24 -10.29 -16.91
C ARG A 35 22.81 -11.68 -17.15
N VAL A 36 22.55 -12.27 -18.31
CA VAL A 36 23.04 -13.59 -18.71
C VAL A 36 23.38 -13.61 -20.20
N ASN A 37 24.32 -14.49 -20.55
CA ASN A 37 24.63 -14.88 -21.92
C ASN A 37 24.40 -16.39 -22.03
N TRP A 38 23.26 -16.79 -22.55
CA TRP A 38 22.87 -18.17 -22.82
C TRP A 38 23.07 -18.50 -24.31
N PRO A 39 23.15 -19.78 -24.71
CA PRO A 39 23.48 -20.16 -26.08
C PRO A 39 22.65 -19.44 -27.16
N ALA A 40 21.33 -19.36 -26.96
CA ALA A 40 20.42 -18.68 -27.87
C ALA A 40 20.13 -17.21 -27.50
N ASP A 41 20.45 -16.76 -26.29
CA ASP A 41 19.85 -15.57 -25.69
C ASP A 41 20.85 -14.73 -24.87
N GLN A 42 20.98 -13.46 -25.23
CA GLN A 42 21.67 -12.44 -24.43
C GLN A 42 20.63 -11.54 -23.77
N LEU A 43 20.39 -11.69 -22.47
CA LEU A 43 19.21 -11.12 -21.82
C LEU A 43 19.54 -9.96 -20.90
N CYS A 44 18.78 -8.88 -21.00
CA CYS A 44 18.72 -7.88 -19.93
C CYS A 44 18.03 -8.44 -18.68
N ASN A 45 18.16 -7.76 -17.54
CA ASN A 45 17.60 -8.23 -16.26
C ASN A 45 16.09 -8.50 -16.32
N SER A 46 15.32 -7.65 -17.01
CA SER A 46 13.87 -7.85 -17.15
C SER A 46 13.52 -9.08 -17.98
N CYS A 47 14.22 -9.32 -19.09
CA CYS A 47 13.95 -10.48 -19.94
C CYS A 47 14.40 -11.78 -19.28
N PHE A 48 15.52 -11.75 -18.56
CA PHE A 48 15.95 -12.87 -17.72
C PHE A 48 14.89 -13.20 -16.65
N TYR A 49 14.40 -12.18 -15.94
CA TYR A 49 13.36 -12.35 -14.93
C TYR A 49 12.07 -12.95 -15.50
N THR A 50 11.62 -12.47 -16.66
CA THR A 50 10.46 -13.06 -17.37
C THR A 50 10.74 -14.50 -17.76
N ALA A 51 11.93 -14.79 -18.32
CA ALA A 51 12.32 -16.13 -18.74
C ALA A 51 12.25 -17.14 -17.58
N MET A 52 12.83 -16.79 -16.43
CA MET A 52 12.87 -17.64 -15.24
C MET A 52 11.51 -17.83 -14.55
N ARG A 53 10.46 -17.11 -14.99
CA ARG A 53 9.09 -17.25 -14.51
C ARG A 53 8.17 -17.95 -15.50
N THR A 54 8.65 -18.26 -16.69
CA THR A 54 7.92 -19.10 -17.64
C THR A 54 7.98 -20.54 -17.16
N HIS A 55 6.81 -21.12 -16.86
CA HIS A 55 6.67 -22.51 -16.43
C HIS A 55 5.78 -23.28 -17.40
N GLY A 56 6.00 -24.58 -17.49
CA GLY A 56 5.15 -25.48 -18.26
C GLY A 56 5.88 -26.76 -18.63
N VAL A 57 5.27 -27.52 -19.55
CA VAL A 57 5.84 -28.74 -20.09
C VAL A 57 6.70 -28.41 -21.31
N CYS A 58 7.96 -28.85 -21.28
CA CYS A 58 8.88 -28.64 -22.39
C CYS A 58 8.43 -29.41 -23.63
N PRO A 59 8.28 -28.76 -24.79
CA PRO A 59 7.79 -29.43 -26.01
C PRO A 59 8.80 -30.40 -26.64
N ILE A 60 10.05 -30.41 -26.18
CA ILE A 60 11.11 -31.28 -26.71
C ILE A 60 11.25 -32.56 -25.87
N CYS A 61 11.37 -32.42 -24.55
CA CYS A 61 11.68 -33.55 -23.65
C CYS A 61 10.58 -33.87 -22.64
N GLY A 62 9.46 -33.13 -22.61
CA GLY A 62 8.37 -33.36 -21.65
C GLY A 62 8.64 -32.87 -20.21
N HIS A 63 9.81 -32.28 -19.92
CA HIS A 63 10.12 -31.74 -18.59
C HIS A 63 9.10 -30.70 -18.14
N ASN A 64 8.47 -30.91 -16.98
CA ASN A 64 7.55 -29.95 -16.38
C ASN A 64 8.28 -29.08 -15.34
N GLY A 65 8.52 -27.82 -15.66
CA GLY A 65 9.30 -26.93 -14.81
C GLY A 65 9.51 -25.56 -15.46
N VAL A 66 10.67 -24.95 -15.21
CA VAL A 66 10.99 -23.67 -15.84
C VAL A 66 11.38 -23.87 -17.30
N LEU A 67 10.85 -23.01 -18.17
CA LEU A 67 11.12 -22.99 -19.60
C LEU A 67 11.79 -21.66 -20.01
N PRO A 68 12.98 -21.34 -19.47
CA PRO A 68 13.59 -20.04 -19.67
C PRO A 68 14.31 -19.93 -21.02
N GLY A 69 14.66 -21.04 -21.66
CA GLY A 69 15.47 -21.06 -22.88
C GLY A 69 14.65 -21.02 -24.17
N ARG A 70 15.35 -20.96 -25.29
CA ARG A 70 14.82 -21.10 -26.66
C ARG A 70 15.74 -22.01 -27.45
N ALA A 71 15.19 -22.70 -28.45
CA ALA A 71 16.00 -23.56 -29.33
C ALA A 71 17.00 -22.75 -30.16
N ASN A 72 16.62 -21.54 -30.58
CA ASN A 72 17.47 -20.61 -31.31
C ASN A 72 16.95 -19.17 -31.14
N ARG A 73 17.56 -18.20 -31.84
CA ARG A 73 17.21 -16.77 -31.75
C ARG A 73 15.88 -16.40 -32.40
N THR A 74 15.41 -17.18 -33.38
CA THR A 74 14.23 -16.86 -34.20
C THR A 74 12.96 -17.52 -33.71
N ASP A 75 13.05 -18.70 -33.10
CA ASP A 75 11.91 -19.43 -32.52
C ASP A 75 11.62 -18.91 -31.10
N PRO A 76 10.46 -18.26 -30.88
CA PRO A 76 10.12 -17.71 -29.57
C PRO A 76 9.65 -18.77 -28.56
N ARG A 77 9.42 -20.03 -28.99
CA ARG A 77 8.85 -21.08 -28.14
C ARG A 77 9.77 -21.37 -26.95
N PRO A 78 9.25 -21.32 -25.71
CA PRO A 78 10.03 -21.55 -24.52
C PRO A 78 10.34 -23.04 -24.33
N ILE A 79 11.58 -23.37 -23.97
CA ILE A 79 12.05 -24.73 -23.69
C ILE A 79 12.83 -24.77 -22.37
N CYS A 80 12.99 -25.97 -21.81
CA CYS A 80 13.67 -26.14 -20.53
C CYS A 80 15.17 -25.80 -20.62
N LEU A 81 15.81 -25.64 -19.46
CA LEU A 81 17.24 -25.36 -19.32
C LEU A 81 18.11 -26.37 -20.09
N SER A 82 17.81 -27.66 -19.95
CA SER A 82 18.57 -28.75 -20.57
C SER A 82 18.49 -28.72 -22.09
N CYS A 83 17.28 -28.65 -22.68
CA CYS A 83 17.12 -28.59 -24.13
C CYS A 83 17.69 -27.31 -24.75
N ALA A 84 17.78 -26.22 -23.98
CA ALA A 84 18.43 -24.98 -24.41
C ALA A 84 19.96 -24.98 -24.23
N GLY A 85 20.55 -26.05 -23.68
CA GLY A 85 21.99 -26.11 -23.39
C GLY A 85 22.46 -25.12 -22.32
N ILE A 86 21.58 -24.70 -21.40
CA ILE A 86 21.90 -23.74 -20.34
C ILE A 86 22.50 -24.49 -19.15
N SER A 87 23.80 -24.30 -18.90
CA SER A 87 24.60 -25.05 -17.92
C SER A 87 24.54 -24.53 -16.47
N GLY A 88 23.50 -23.80 -16.07
CA GLY A 88 23.35 -23.26 -14.72
C GLY A 88 22.50 -24.13 -13.79
N ASN A 89 22.90 -24.26 -12.53
CA ASN A 89 22.02 -24.80 -11.50
C ASN A 89 21.03 -23.72 -11.04
N TYR A 90 19.76 -23.90 -11.41
CA TYR A 90 18.65 -23.02 -11.06
C TYR A 90 17.67 -23.68 -10.09
N ARG A 91 18.10 -24.72 -9.35
CA ARG A 91 17.30 -25.32 -8.29
C ARG A 91 17.63 -24.67 -6.95
N CYS A 92 16.61 -24.30 -6.20
CA CYS A 92 16.79 -23.84 -4.83
C CYS A 92 17.41 -24.93 -3.96
N ALA A 93 18.40 -24.60 -3.13
CA ALA A 93 19.00 -25.54 -2.20
C ALA A 93 18.00 -26.12 -1.18
N THR A 94 17.06 -25.29 -0.70
CA THR A 94 16.04 -25.70 0.30
C THR A 94 14.81 -26.38 -0.31
N CYS A 95 14.11 -25.69 -1.22
CA CYS A 95 12.82 -26.17 -1.72
C CYS A 95 12.91 -26.94 -3.04
N HIS A 96 14.11 -27.05 -3.62
CA HIS A 96 14.41 -27.73 -4.89
C HIS A 96 13.64 -27.25 -6.12
N THR A 97 12.78 -26.24 -5.98
CA THR A 97 12.05 -25.62 -7.08
C THR A 97 13.03 -24.99 -8.06
N GLU A 98 12.81 -25.25 -9.35
CA GLU A 98 13.54 -24.60 -10.43
C GLU A 98 13.10 -23.14 -10.56
N GLY A 99 14.03 -22.23 -10.75
CA GLY A 99 13.72 -20.81 -10.87
C GLY A 99 14.91 -19.89 -10.69
N GLN A 100 14.64 -18.60 -10.70
CA GLN A 100 15.66 -17.61 -10.38
C GLN A 100 16.12 -17.76 -8.93
N LEU A 101 17.42 -17.96 -8.75
CA LEU A 101 18.06 -17.88 -7.44
C LEU A 101 18.28 -16.41 -7.06
N TYR A 102 18.04 -16.10 -5.80
CA TYR A 102 18.11 -14.74 -5.25
C TYR A 102 19.46 -14.48 -4.59
N ARG A 103 19.86 -15.30 -3.60
CA ARG A 103 21.18 -15.27 -2.95
C ARG A 103 21.57 -16.67 -2.49
N ASP A 104 22.86 -16.96 -2.48
CA ASP A 104 23.46 -18.17 -1.86
C ASP A 104 22.80 -19.50 -2.23
N GLY A 105 22.37 -19.67 -3.49
CA GLY A 105 21.71 -20.90 -3.93
C GLY A 105 20.21 -21.01 -3.58
N HIS A 106 19.63 -19.99 -2.96
CA HIS A 106 18.24 -19.99 -2.48
C HIS A 106 17.34 -19.16 -3.39
N CYS A 107 16.10 -19.63 -3.61
CA CYS A 107 15.08 -18.83 -4.30
C CYS A 107 14.62 -17.67 -3.41
N ALA A 108 13.99 -16.65 -4.02
CA ALA A 108 13.53 -15.47 -3.29
C ALA A 108 12.57 -15.79 -2.12
N ARG A 109 11.76 -16.85 -2.25
CA ARG A 109 10.82 -17.27 -1.20
C ARG A 109 11.52 -17.90 -0.01
N CYS A 110 12.49 -18.80 -0.23
CA CYS A 110 13.24 -19.41 0.87
C CYS A 110 14.11 -18.37 1.57
N ALA A 111 14.85 -17.56 0.81
CA ALA A 111 15.65 -16.48 1.41
C ALA A 111 14.79 -15.49 2.21
N LEU A 112 13.56 -15.20 1.77
CA LEU A 112 12.61 -14.39 2.53
C LEU A 112 12.14 -15.08 3.80
N ARG A 113 11.86 -16.38 3.74
CA ARG A 113 11.44 -17.17 4.90
C ARG A 113 12.53 -17.19 5.97
N ASP A 114 13.77 -17.44 5.58
CA ASP A 114 14.91 -17.43 6.51
C ASP A 114 15.03 -16.05 7.15
N ASP A 115 15.09 -14.99 6.33
CA ASP A 115 15.16 -13.60 6.79
C ASP A 115 14.05 -13.18 7.78
N LEU A 116 12.83 -13.73 7.62
CA LEU A 116 11.68 -13.41 8.46
C LEU A 116 11.59 -14.32 9.68
N THR A 117 12.06 -15.56 9.59
CA THR A 117 12.12 -16.48 10.74
C THR A 117 13.09 -15.92 11.77
N ASP A 118 14.30 -15.54 11.34
CA ASP A 118 15.30 -14.89 12.18
C ASP A 118 14.77 -13.58 12.81
N LEU A 119 13.91 -12.85 12.08
CA LEU A 119 13.43 -11.53 12.50
C LEU A 119 12.20 -11.61 13.43
N MET A 120 11.33 -12.59 13.21
CA MET A 120 9.98 -12.60 13.79
C MET A 120 9.66 -13.85 14.60
N VAL A 121 10.32 -14.97 14.38
CA VAL A 121 9.97 -16.26 15.01
C VAL A 121 10.98 -16.59 16.09
N ASP A 122 12.26 -16.42 15.79
CA ASP A 122 13.33 -16.72 16.71
C ASP A 122 13.30 -15.75 17.90
N GLY A 123 13.08 -16.29 19.10
CA GLY A 123 12.95 -15.50 20.34
C GLY A 123 11.65 -14.72 20.48
N ALA A 124 10.63 -14.99 19.66
CA ALA A 124 9.35 -14.30 19.73
C ALA A 124 8.56 -14.66 21.00
N ALA A 125 7.74 -13.72 21.47
CA ALA A 125 6.81 -13.94 22.58
C ALA A 125 5.72 -14.97 22.23
N ASP A 126 5.31 -15.01 20.95
CA ASP A 126 4.41 -16.04 20.39
C ASP A 126 4.96 -16.54 19.04
N PRO A 127 5.86 -17.55 19.06
CA PRO A 127 6.47 -18.09 17.85
C PRO A 127 5.46 -18.72 16.87
N VAL A 128 4.34 -19.25 17.37
CA VAL A 128 3.33 -19.92 16.54
C VAL A 128 2.58 -18.89 15.69
N THR A 129 2.11 -17.82 16.30
CA THR A 129 1.44 -16.73 15.58
C THR A 129 2.42 -16.03 14.63
N MET A 130 3.65 -15.78 15.05
CA MET A 130 4.66 -15.17 14.17
C MET A 130 5.01 -16.07 12.99
N GLY A 131 5.16 -17.39 13.19
CA GLY A 131 5.37 -18.36 12.12
C GLY A 131 4.22 -18.38 11.10
N THR A 132 2.98 -18.17 11.57
CA THR A 132 1.81 -17.99 10.69
C THR A 132 1.93 -16.73 9.83
N ILE A 133 2.33 -15.60 10.43
CA ILE A 133 2.58 -14.35 9.68
C ILE A 133 3.71 -14.53 8.66
N VAL A 134 4.82 -15.17 9.03
CA VAL A 134 5.92 -15.47 8.10
C VAL A 134 5.43 -16.31 6.92
N THR A 135 4.59 -17.32 7.18
CA THR A 135 4.00 -18.16 6.14
C THR A 135 3.15 -17.34 5.17
N ILE A 136 2.29 -16.46 5.68
CA ILE A 136 1.46 -15.55 4.89
C ILE A 136 2.32 -14.64 4.02
N LEU A 137 3.34 -13.98 4.60
CA LEU A 137 4.23 -13.07 3.89
C LEU A 137 5.05 -13.77 2.80
N CYS A 138 5.43 -15.03 3.02
CA CYS A 138 6.13 -15.85 2.03
C CYS A 138 5.20 -16.39 0.92
N GLY A 139 3.89 -16.46 1.18
CA GLY A 139 2.88 -17.01 0.28
C GLY A 139 2.53 -16.12 -0.92
N VAL A 140 2.99 -14.86 -0.93
CA VAL A 140 2.69 -13.94 -2.03
C VAL A 140 3.30 -14.40 -3.37
N ASP A 141 2.65 -14.01 -4.48
CA ASP A 141 3.11 -14.33 -5.85
C ASP A 141 4.51 -13.77 -6.17
N ARG A 142 4.88 -12.67 -5.53
CA ARG A 142 6.15 -11.97 -5.76
C ARG A 142 6.90 -11.72 -4.45
N PRO A 143 7.63 -12.71 -3.91
CA PRO A 143 8.40 -12.57 -2.65
C PRO A 143 9.39 -11.41 -2.66
N GLU A 144 9.88 -11.00 -3.82
CA GLU A 144 10.80 -9.88 -3.99
C GLU A 144 10.20 -8.54 -3.54
N SER A 145 8.87 -8.38 -3.59
CA SER A 145 8.22 -7.17 -3.08
C SER A 145 8.33 -7.10 -1.56
N ILE A 146 8.15 -8.23 -0.86
CA ILE A 146 8.29 -8.32 0.60
C ILE A 146 9.77 -8.18 1.00
N LEU A 147 10.69 -8.81 0.26
CA LEU A 147 12.14 -8.62 0.45
C LEU A 147 12.55 -7.14 0.33
N SER A 148 11.95 -6.40 -0.61
CA SER A 148 12.20 -4.96 -0.72
C SER A 148 11.50 -4.16 0.38
N TRP A 149 10.26 -4.51 0.73
CA TRP A 149 9.46 -3.82 1.74
C TRP A 149 10.07 -3.95 3.14
N LYS A 150 10.51 -5.15 3.53
CA LYS A 150 11.14 -5.41 4.85
C LYS A 150 12.47 -4.71 5.07
N ARG A 151 13.09 -4.13 4.03
CA ARG A 151 14.32 -3.33 4.18
C ARG A 151 14.08 -1.97 4.83
N SER A 152 12.84 -1.49 4.82
CA SER A 152 12.48 -0.24 5.49
C SER A 152 12.71 -0.37 7.00
N PRO A 153 13.43 0.57 7.65
CA PRO A 153 13.61 0.57 9.10
C PRO A 153 12.28 0.55 9.86
N THR A 154 11.28 1.30 9.37
CA THR A 154 9.93 1.32 9.93
C THR A 154 9.26 -0.05 9.88
N VAL A 155 9.43 -0.80 8.78
CA VAL A 155 8.87 -2.16 8.67
C VAL A 155 9.60 -3.11 9.61
N ARG A 156 10.93 -3.03 9.70
CA ARG A 156 11.70 -3.86 10.64
C ARG A 156 11.25 -3.61 12.08
N ALA A 157 11.14 -2.35 12.49
CA ALA A 157 10.66 -2.00 13.83
C ALA A 157 9.25 -2.53 14.09
N LEU A 158 8.35 -2.45 13.11
CA LEU A 158 6.99 -2.99 13.22
C LEU A 158 6.98 -4.51 13.38
N LEU A 159 7.75 -5.24 12.55
CA LEU A 159 7.79 -6.70 12.61
C LEU A 159 8.47 -7.21 13.90
N THR A 160 9.54 -6.57 14.34
CA THR A 160 10.22 -6.91 15.60
C THR A 160 9.36 -6.55 16.81
N GLY A 161 8.67 -5.41 16.81
CA GLY A 161 7.78 -5.03 17.90
C GLY A 161 6.57 -5.96 18.03
N LEU A 162 6.05 -6.48 16.91
CA LEU A 162 5.04 -7.54 16.92
C LEU A 162 5.61 -8.86 17.50
N ALA A 163 6.81 -9.25 17.09
CA ALA A 163 7.45 -10.47 17.56
C ALA A 163 7.80 -10.44 19.06
N GLY A 164 8.27 -9.28 19.55
CA GLY A 164 8.58 -9.06 20.97
C GLY A 164 7.36 -8.84 21.86
N GLY A 165 6.17 -8.60 21.28
CA GLY A 165 4.94 -8.32 22.03
C GLY A 165 4.76 -6.86 22.44
N ASP A 166 5.72 -5.97 22.16
CA ASP A 166 5.61 -4.52 22.39
C ASP A 166 4.45 -3.89 21.60
N ILE A 167 4.16 -4.47 20.44
CA ILE A 167 3.01 -4.10 19.60
C ILE A 167 2.01 -5.25 19.68
N PRO A 168 0.88 -5.07 20.39
CA PRO A 168 -0.18 -6.08 20.40
C PRO A 168 -0.69 -6.33 18.97
N LEU A 169 -0.92 -7.59 18.62
CA LEU A 169 -1.53 -7.98 17.33
C LEU A 169 -3.04 -7.64 17.32
N THR A 170 -3.32 -6.34 17.30
CA THR A 170 -4.65 -5.74 17.31
C THR A 170 -4.66 -4.51 16.41
N HIS A 171 -5.84 -4.04 16.09
CA HIS A 171 -6.00 -2.80 15.35
C HIS A 171 -5.36 -1.60 16.06
N ASP A 172 -5.60 -1.49 17.37
CA ASP A 172 -5.13 -0.38 18.19
C ASP A 172 -3.61 -0.43 18.40
N GLY A 173 -3.04 -1.63 18.59
CA GLY A 173 -1.60 -1.82 18.65
C GLY A 173 -0.91 -1.36 17.36
N LEU A 174 -1.46 -1.72 16.21
CA LEU A 174 -0.96 -1.24 14.92
C LEU A 174 -1.16 0.28 14.75
N ASP A 175 -2.27 0.86 15.22
CA ASP A 175 -2.50 2.31 15.14
C ASP A 175 -1.49 3.10 15.98
N ALA A 176 -1.16 2.59 17.18
CA ALA A 176 -0.13 3.16 18.04
C ALA A 176 1.27 3.09 17.42
N ALA A 177 1.57 2.02 16.68
CA ALA A 177 2.83 1.88 15.94
C ALA A 177 2.98 2.88 14.78
N GLY A 178 1.87 3.43 14.28
CA GLY A 178 1.85 4.59 13.39
C GLY A 178 0.83 4.51 12.25
N GLN A 179 0.58 5.65 11.59
CA GLN A 179 -0.43 5.78 10.55
C GLN A 179 0.14 5.78 9.12
N ASN A 180 1.36 5.27 8.93
CA ASN A 180 2.02 5.27 7.63
C ASN A 180 1.50 4.15 6.70
N ARG A 181 1.93 4.20 5.43
CA ARG A 181 1.50 3.24 4.40
C ARG A 181 1.93 1.81 4.72
N GLN A 182 3.04 1.63 5.42
CA GLN A 182 3.61 0.33 5.75
C GLN A 182 2.75 -0.40 6.79
N VAL A 183 2.34 0.31 7.86
CA VAL A 183 1.39 -0.21 8.85
C VAL A 183 0.05 -0.53 8.18
N SER A 184 -0.45 0.37 7.35
CA SER A 184 -1.71 0.17 6.60
C SER A 184 -1.65 -1.08 5.71
N HIS A 185 -0.50 -1.31 5.07
CA HIS A 185 -0.29 -2.47 4.22
C HIS A 185 -0.25 -3.78 5.03
N LEU A 186 0.48 -3.79 6.15
CA LEU A 186 0.52 -4.97 7.03
C LEU A 186 -0.86 -5.29 7.59
N ARG A 187 -1.59 -4.28 8.09
CA ARG A 187 -2.97 -4.46 8.58
C ARG A 187 -3.86 -5.11 7.52
N SER A 188 -3.81 -4.59 6.29
CA SER A 188 -4.58 -5.14 5.16
C SER A 188 -4.25 -6.61 4.88
N ILE A 189 -2.97 -7.01 4.98
CA ILE A 189 -2.56 -8.41 4.85
C ILE A 189 -3.11 -9.26 6.00
N LEU A 190 -3.01 -8.79 7.24
CA LEU A 190 -3.48 -9.53 8.42
C LEU A 190 -5.00 -9.71 8.42
N GLU A 191 -5.76 -8.68 8.04
CA GLU A 191 -7.21 -8.75 7.87
C GLU A 191 -7.62 -9.74 6.78
N HIS A 192 -6.93 -9.68 5.63
CA HIS A 192 -7.22 -10.57 4.50
C HIS A 192 -7.01 -12.05 4.85
N ASN A 193 -6.04 -12.34 5.71
CA ASN A 193 -5.72 -13.70 6.15
C ASN A 193 -6.41 -14.09 7.48
N GLY A 194 -7.34 -13.27 7.98
CA GLY A 194 -8.15 -13.58 9.17
C GLY A 194 -7.44 -13.45 10.51
N LEU A 195 -6.20 -12.93 10.55
CA LEU A 195 -5.47 -12.66 11.79
C LEU A 195 -5.99 -11.40 12.50
N LEU A 196 -6.65 -10.51 11.76
CA LEU A 196 -7.40 -9.38 12.32
C LEU A 196 -8.82 -9.39 11.77
N ARG A 197 -9.78 -9.00 12.60
CA ARG A 197 -11.15 -8.78 12.14
C ARG A 197 -11.17 -7.62 11.16
N GLN A 198 -11.93 -7.71 10.07
CA GLN A 198 -12.08 -6.58 9.14
C GLN A 198 -12.61 -5.34 9.88
N ARG A 199 -11.96 -4.20 9.65
CA ARG A 199 -12.34 -2.89 10.18
C ARG A 199 -12.53 -1.89 9.03
N ASP A 200 -13.50 -0.99 9.19
CA ASP A 200 -13.64 0.16 8.30
C ASP A 200 -12.53 1.18 8.61
N GLU A 201 -11.36 0.97 8.00
CA GLU A 201 -10.15 1.75 8.24
C GLU A 201 -10.33 3.27 8.00
N PRO A 202 -11.03 3.73 6.93
CA PRO A 202 -11.37 5.14 6.80
C PRO A 202 -12.18 5.71 7.96
N LEU A 203 -13.14 4.96 8.52
CA LEU A 203 -13.91 5.38 9.69
C LEU A 203 -13.03 5.45 10.95
N ALA A 204 -12.19 4.44 11.20
CA ALA A 204 -11.27 4.45 12.33
C ALA A 204 -10.36 5.70 12.29
N ARG A 205 -9.75 5.98 11.14
CA ARG A 205 -8.94 7.20 10.94
C ARG A 205 -9.75 8.48 11.07
N PHE A 206 -11.02 8.48 10.69
CA PHE A 206 -11.90 9.62 10.87
C PHE A 206 -12.12 9.90 12.36
N GLN A 207 -12.32 8.88 13.18
CA GLN A 207 -12.50 9.02 14.63
C GLN A 207 -11.25 9.58 15.31
N SER A 208 -10.07 9.02 15.03
CA SER A 208 -8.81 9.53 15.60
C SER A 208 -8.54 10.97 15.15
N TRP A 209 -8.76 11.27 13.87
CA TRP A 209 -8.63 12.62 13.35
C TRP A 209 -9.61 13.60 14.02
N LEU A 210 -10.87 13.18 14.25
CA LEU A 210 -11.88 14.04 14.87
C LEU A 210 -11.50 14.38 16.31
N ALA A 211 -11.05 13.40 17.09
CA ALA A 211 -10.58 13.63 18.46
C ALA A 211 -9.44 14.67 18.48
N SER A 212 -8.37 14.44 17.71
CA SER A 212 -7.25 15.40 17.62
C SER A 212 -7.66 16.77 17.09
N LYS A 213 -8.66 16.82 16.19
CA LYS A 213 -9.15 18.08 15.64
C LYS A 213 -9.93 18.90 16.67
N LEU A 214 -10.72 18.25 17.53
CA LEU A 214 -11.47 18.89 18.60
C LEU A 214 -10.55 19.34 19.74
N ASP A 215 -9.55 18.53 20.10
CA ASP A 215 -8.55 18.88 21.12
C ASP A 215 -7.72 20.11 20.74
N ALA A 216 -7.54 20.34 19.44
CA ALA A 216 -6.80 21.50 18.92
C ALA A 216 -7.60 22.82 18.93
N ILE A 217 -8.90 22.80 19.26
CA ILE A 217 -9.74 24.00 19.32
C ILE A 217 -9.75 24.52 20.76
N CYS A 218 -9.02 25.60 21.01
CA CYS A 218 -8.91 26.17 22.36
C CYS A 218 -10.18 26.86 22.86
N GLU A 219 -10.95 27.46 21.94
CA GLU A 219 -12.10 28.30 22.30
C GLU A 219 -13.37 27.44 22.50
N PRO A 220 -13.90 27.32 23.74
CA PRO A 220 -15.03 26.42 24.02
C PRO A 220 -16.29 26.79 23.25
N SER A 221 -16.51 28.09 22.99
CA SER A 221 -17.65 28.59 22.22
C SER A 221 -17.61 28.18 20.73
N VAL A 222 -16.44 27.79 20.23
CA VAL A 222 -16.24 27.18 18.90
C VAL A 222 -16.23 25.66 19.00
N GLN A 223 -15.54 25.09 19.99
CA GLN A 223 -15.35 23.65 20.13
C GLN A 223 -16.68 22.90 20.31
N ALA A 224 -17.53 23.33 21.26
CA ALA A 224 -18.77 22.64 21.61
C ALA A 224 -19.74 22.49 20.43
N PRO A 225 -20.07 23.55 19.64
CA PRO A 225 -20.94 23.38 18.47
C PRO A 225 -20.31 22.55 17.36
N VAL A 226 -18.98 22.60 17.19
CA VAL A 226 -18.26 21.74 16.22
C VAL A 226 -18.34 20.28 16.64
N GLU A 227 -18.10 19.97 17.92
CA GLU A 227 -18.22 18.62 18.45
C GLU A 227 -19.64 18.08 18.25
N GLN A 228 -20.65 18.88 18.58
CA GLN A 228 -22.04 18.48 18.39
C GLN A 228 -22.31 18.18 16.90
N PHE A 229 -21.94 19.08 15.99
CA PHE A 229 -22.10 18.86 14.57
C PHE A 229 -21.36 17.60 14.08
N ALA A 230 -20.08 17.46 14.44
CA ALA A 230 -19.26 16.35 14.00
C ALA A 230 -19.76 14.99 14.53
N THR A 231 -20.11 14.91 15.81
CA THR A 231 -20.51 13.66 16.46
C THR A 231 -21.92 13.23 16.04
N TRP A 232 -22.90 14.14 16.11
CA TRP A 232 -24.29 13.79 15.84
C TRP A 232 -24.61 13.71 14.35
N HIS A 233 -24.06 14.61 13.52
CA HIS A 233 -24.36 14.63 12.09
C HIS A 233 -23.51 13.65 11.29
N HIS A 234 -22.18 13.71 11.47
CA HIS A 234 -21.25 12.93 10.67
C HIS A 234 -20.94 11.57 11.29
N LEU A 235 -20.41 11.53 12.52
CA LEU A 235 -19.92 10.28 13.11
C LEU A 235 -21.03 9.24 13.28
N HIS A 236 -22.20 9.64 13.79
CA HIS A 236 -23.34 8.73 13.91
C HIS A 236 -23.78 8.14 12.56
N ARG A 237 -23.83 8.96 11.51
CA ARG A 237 -24.19 8.53 10.15
C ARG A 237 -23.14 7.61 9.55
N LEU A 238 -21.86 7.92 9.73
CA LEU A 238 -20.76 7.11 9.25
C LEU A 238 -20.75 5.74 9.93
N ARG A 239 -20.93 5.68 11.26
CA ARG A 239 -21.06 4.42 12.00
C ARG A 239 -22.22 3.56 11.51
N ARG A 240 -23.40 4.16 11.26
CA ARG A 240 -24.58 3.44 10.73
C ARG A 240 -24.38 2.90 9.31
N LYS A 241 -23.60 3.59 8.49
CA LYS A 241 -23.32 3.19 7.10
C LYS A 241 -22.12 2.25 6.98
N SER A 242 -21.27 2.20 8.01
CA SER A 242 -20.13 1.30 8.05
C SER A 242 -20.62 -0.14 8.03
N LYS A 243 -20.21 -0.88 7.00
CA LYS A 243 -20.46 -2.31 6.86
C LYS A 243 -19.14 -2.99 6.51
N SER A 244 -18.93 -4.20 7.01
CA SER A 244 -17.75 -5.00 6.67
C SER A 244 -17.65 -5.12 5.14
N GLY A 245 -16.51 -4.72 4.57
CA GLY A 245 -16.24 -4.77 3.13
C GLY A 245 -16.68 -3.55 2.31
N GLN A 246 -17.36 -2.55 2.88
CA GLN A 246 -17.66 -1.29 2.18
C GLN A 246 -16.80 -0.15 2.73
N THR A 247 -16.06 0.53 1.85
CA THR A 247 -15.17 1.62 2.24
C THR A 247 -15.94 2.91 2.50
N SER A 248 -15.77 3.52 3.68
CA SER A 248 -16.34 4.84 3.98
C SER A 248 -15.44 6.01 3.52
N HIS A 249 -14.50 5.79 2.58
CA HIS A 249 -13.51 6.79 2.18
C HIS A 249 -14.14 8.10 1.65
N GLY A 250 -15.08 8.03 0.70
CA GLY A 250 -15.77 9.21 0.18
C GLY A 250 -16.57 9.96 1.27
N PRO A 251 -17.46 9.26 2.01
CA PRO A 251 -18.20 9.87 3.12
C PRO A 251 -17.32 10.51 4.20
N THR A 252 -16.24 9.85 4.62
CA THR A 252 -15.30 10.38 5.63
C THR A 252 -14.54 11.59 5.11
N HIS A 253 -14.16 11.60 3.83
CA HIS A 253 -13.53 12.75 3.19
C HIS A 253 -14.46 13.97 3.13
N SER A 254 -15.73 13.81 2.71
CA SER A 254 -16.70 14.92 2.72
C SER A 254 -16.91 15.48 4.12
N ALA A 255 -17.11 14.60 5.11
CA ALA A 255 -17.29 14.99 6.50
C ALA A 255 -16.10 15.80 7.04
N ARG A 256 -14.86 15.38 6.74
CA ARG A 256 -13.66 16.15 7.11
C ARG A 256 -13.66 17.57 6.53
N GLN A 257 -14.07 17.72 5.27
CA GLN A 257 -14.13 19.03 4.64
C GLN A 257 -15.19 19.92 5.30
N GLU A 258 -16.39 19.39 5.54
CA GLU A 258 -17.49 20.14 6.18
C GLU A 258 -17.13 20.57 7.61
N ILE A 259 -16.55 19.66 8.41
CA ILE A 259 -16.08 19.97 9.76
C ILE A 259 -14.97 21.03 9.74
N ASN A 260 -13.97 20.89 8.85
CA ASN A 260 -12.89 21.88 8.75
C ASN A 260 -13.41 23.28 8.38
N GLU A 261 -14.36 23.38 7.45
CA GLU A 261 -14.94 24.67 7.07
C GLU A 261 -15.84 25.24 8.17
N THR A 262 -16.54 24.37 8.92
CA THR A 262 -17.31 24.79 10.10
C THR A 262 -16.41 25.39 11.17
N VAL A 263 -15.30 24.71 11.51
CA VAL A 263 -14.29 25.24 12.46
C VAL A 263 -13.80 26.61 12.01
N LYS A 264 -13.36 26.75 10.76
CA LYS A 264 -12.87 28.03 10.23
C LYS A 264 -13.92 29.13 10.32
N SER A 265 -15.16 28.83 9.95
CA SER A 265 -16.24 29.82 9.96
C SER A 265 -16.59 30.28 11.37
N LEU A 266 -16.61 29.38 12.35
CA LEU A 266 -16.93 29.71 13.74
C LEU A 266 -15.77 30.44 14.44
N THR A 267 -14.53 30.06 14.14
CA THR A 267 -13.36 30.83 14.55
C THR A 267 -13.41 32.26 13.98
N TRP A 268 -13.65 32.40 12.68
CA TRP A 268 -13.80 33.71 12.04
C TRP A 268 -14.94 34.55 12.64
N LEU A 269 -16.10 33.93 12.89
CA LEU A 269 -17.27 34.58 13.50
C LEU A 269 -16.95 35.09 14.92
N HIS A 270 -16.26 34.28 15.71
CA HIS A 270 -15.84 34.63 17.06
C HIS A 270 -14.82 35.77 17.05
N GLU A 271 -13.80 35.69 16.20
CA GLU A 271 -12.73 36.69 16.12
C GLU A 271 -13.19 38.03 15.54
N THR A 272 -14.06 38.01 14.52
CA THR A 272 -14.44 39.21 13.74
C THR A 272 -15.66 39.90 14.31
N HIS A 273 -16.66 39.13 14.76
CA HIS A 273 -17.95 39.67 15.18
C HIS A 273 -18.23 39.46 16.67
N HIS A 274 -17.33 38.78 17.41
CA HIS A 274 -17.54 38.42 18.81
C HIS A 274 -18.86 37.68 19.05
N ARG A 275 -19.26 36.85 18.07
CA ARG A 275 -20.49 36.05 18.11
C ARG A 275 -20.15 34.57 18.27
N THR A 276 -21.14 33.82 18.72
CA THR A 276 -21.06 32.36 18.88
C THR A 276 -21.96 31.69 17.85
N ALA A 277 -21.93 30.37 17.76
CA ALA A 277 -22.89 29.62 16.94
C ALA A 277 -24.35 29.97 17.29
N ALA A 278 -24.67 30.19 18.57
CA ALA A 278 -26.01 30.51 19.04
C ALA A 278 -26.48 31.93 18.69
N THR A 279 -25.55 32.86 18.45
CA THR A 279 -25.85 34.26 18.09
C THR A 279 -25.49 34.59 16.65
N CYS A 280 -25.15 33.57 15.85
CA CYS A 280 -24.86 33.67 14.44
C CYS A 280 -26.14 34.08 13.68
N ARG A 281 -25.98 34.92 12.66
CA ARG A 281 -27.07 35.35 11.78
C ARG A 281 -26.83 34.82 10.36
N GLN A 282 -27.90 34.72 9.58
CA GLN A 282 -27.79 34.34 8.16
C GLN A 282 -26.82 35.25 7.37
N GLN A 283 -26.78 36.55 7.68
CA GLN A 283 -25.84 37.50 7.08
C GLN A 283 -24.37 37.12 7.33
N ASP A 284 -24.05 36.58 8.51
CA ASP A 284 -22.68 36.18 8.84
C ASP A 284 -22.25 34.96 7.99
N ILE A 285 -23.19 34.02 7.75
CA ILE A 285 -22.96 32.87 6.87
C ILE A 285 -22.76 33.34 5.43
N ASP A 286 -23.58 34.28 4.97
CA ASP A 286 -23.52 34.79 3.61
C ASP A 286 -22.22 35.57 3.37
N GLU A 287 -21.77 36.38 4.34
CA GLU A 287 -20.48 37.07 4.31
C GLU A 287 -19.31 36.09 4.26
N TRP A 288 -19.31 35.05 5.11
CA TRP A 288 -18.29 34.01 5.08
C TRP A 288 -18.20 33.35 3.70
N VAL A 289 -19.34 32.98 3.12
CA VAL A 289 -19.40 32.30 1.82
C VAL A 289 -18.97 33.23 0.68
N ALA A 290 -19.37 34.51 0.70
CA ALA A 290 -19.08 35.46 -0.36
C ALA A 290 -17.58 35.84 -0.44
N THR A 291 -16.89 35.86 0.70
CA THR A 291 -15.51 36.37 0.81
C THR A 291 -14.42 35.31 0.62
N GLY A 292 -14.75 34.09 0.21
CA GLY A 292 -13.75 33.03 0.08
C GLY A 292 -14.02 31.97 -0.99
N PRO A 293 -13.18 30.93 -1.04
CA PRO A 293 -13.25 29.90 -2.08
C PRO A 293 -14.53 29.08 -1.98
N THR A 294 -14.89 28.41 -3.07
CA THR A 294 -16.13 27.60 -3.18
C THR A 294 -16.27 26.55 -2.07
N THR A 295 -15.19 26.09 -1.45
CA THR A 295 -15.23 25.18 -0.29
C THR A 295 -15.97 25.76 0.90
N ARG A 296 -15.98 27.09 1.10
CA ARG A 296 -16.69 27.74 2.21
C ARG A 296 -18.20 27.48 2.19
N THR A 297 -18.78 27.18 1.01
CA THR A 297 -20.20 26.80 0.88
C THR A 297 -20.57 25.57 1.71
N LYS A 298 -19.59 24.74 2.09
CA LYS A 298 -19.79 23.55 2.95
C LYS A 298 -20.31 23.90 4.36
N VAL A 299 -20.13 25.14 4.82
CA VAL A 299 -20.69 25.59 6.11
C VAL A 299 -22.22 25.54 6.11
N ARG A 300 -22.88 25.58 4.96
CA ARG A 300 -24.34 25.60 4.87
C ARG A 300 -24.99 24.36 5.51
N THR A 301 -24.31 23.21 5.49
CA THR A 301 -24.79 22.01 6.21
C THR A 301 -24.91 22.26 7.71
N PHE A 302 -23.95 22.98 8.29
CA PHE A 302 -23.98 23.41 9.69
C PHE A 302 -25.05 24.50 9.89
N GLY A 303 -25.00 25.58 9.09
CA GLY A 303 -25.93 26.72 9.20
C GLY A 303 -27.40 26.31 9.19
N SER A 304 -27.81 25.44 8.25
CA SER A 304 -29.20 24.96 8.14
C SER A 304 -29.73 24.19 9.36
N ARG A 305 -28.87 23.79 10.31
CA ARG A 305 -29.24 22.95 11.46
C ARG A 305 -29.00 23.61 12.81
N TYR A 306 -28.10 24.59 12.86
CA TYR A 306 -27.58 25.15 14.11
C TYR A 306 -27.62 26.67 14.15
N VAL A 307 -28.06 27.33 13.08
CA VAL A 307 -28.26 28.78 13.01
C VAL A 307 -29.74 29.04 12.71
N THR A 308 -30.36 29.88 13.53
CA THR A 308 -31.75 30.36 13.41
C THR A 308 -31.82 31.74 12.79
#